data_AF-A0A4S8IMD2-F1
#
_entry.id   AF-A0A4S8IMD2-F1
#
_cell.length_a   1.000
_cell.length_b   1.000
_cell.length_c   1.000
_cell.angle_alpha   90.00
_cell.angle_beta   90.00
_cell.angle_gamma   90.00
#
_symmetry.space_group_name_H-M   'P 1'
#
loop_
_entity.id
_entity.type
_entity.pdbx_description
1 polymer ?
#
loop_
_entity_poly.entity_id
_entity_poly.type
_entity_poly.pdbx_seq_one_letter_code
_entity_poly.pdbx_strand_id
1 'polypeptide(L)'
;MLQNRKSRAWQNDIFFFPLLQRQGEGGECHREVPLPGLRRARWLHGSGGGDEEGLPIGRRGSGGAAAAGGARSDRVRRNYGPIKWRPSFAATVGWASFGSKPSLAHFQSSHLDDHEIALLFCAGAAPATNLAESKKDPRLCHQTLGFQRGDMEGGAAGEQRDRETLDAVRSVVFKPSVSLEEKRFPRVQGYDFNRGCDIIGLLDSMSSTGFQASNLGDAIDVINQMIDWRLSHDAPTEDCSEEERNLVYRQSVTCKIFLGFTSNLVSSGIREIIRFLVQHRMVEVLVTTAGGIEEDLIKCLAPTYKGDFAFPGSYLRSKGLNRIGNLLVPNDNYCKFEDWIMPILDQMLLEQTTENVVWTPSKVIVRLGKEINDESSYLYWAYKNNVSVYCPALTDGSLGDMLYCHSVRNPGLLIDIVQDIRAMNGEAIHVGLRKTGVIILGGGLPKHHICNANMFRNGADYAVYVNTAQEFDGSDSGAQPDEAISWGKIKGSAKTIKVHCDATIAFPLLVAATFARKFQERNNKLA
;
A
#
# COMPACT_ATOMS: atom_id res chain seq x y z
N MET A 1 53.60 42.83 39.59
CA MET A 1 52.25 43.42 39.43
C MET A 1 51.33 42.25 39.03
N LEU A 2 50.71 41.44 39.90
CA LEU A 2 49.60 41.69 40.84
C LEU A 2 48.43 42.40 40.10
N GLN A 3 47.20 41.89 39.92
CA GLN A 3 46.28 41.03 40.71
C GLN A 3 45.23 40.35 39.76
N ASN A 4 44.89 39.04 39.90
CA ASN A 4 43.73 38.42 40.61
C ASN A 4 42.31 38.79 40.04
N ARG A 5 41.27 37.94 39.88
CA ARG A 5 40.97 36.50 40.15
C ARG A 5 39.49 36.21 39.70
N LYS A 6 39.12 34.92 39.57
CA LYS A 6 37.76 34.27 39.59
C LYS A 6 36.99 34.17 38.25
N SER A 7 36.65 33.02 37.65
CA SER A 7 36.12 31.68 38.02
C SER A 7 34.64 31.53 37.65
N ARG A 8 34.30 30.61 36.74
CA ARG A 8 33.28 29.55 36.93
C ARG A 8 33.28 28.57 35.75
N ALA A 9 33.39 27.30 36.10
CA ALA A 9 33.31 26.13 35.23
C ALA A 9 31.86 25.65 35.11
N TRP A 10 31.52 25.01 33.99
CA TRP A 10 30.53 23.93 33.91
C TRP A 10 31.06 22.83 32.99
N GLN A 11 30.79 21.61 33.41
CA GLN A 11 31.41 20.34 33.04
C GLN A 11 31.02 19.87 31.64
N ASN A 12 32.00 19.37 30.89
CA ASN A 12 31.79 18.48 29.75
C ASN A 12 32.15 17.06 30.20
N ASP A 13 31.14 16.20 30.36
CA ASP A 13 31.34 14.76 30.52
C ASP A 13 31.46 14.12 29.13
N ILE A 14 32.70 13.90 28.72
CA ILE A 14 33.09 13.07 27.58
C ILE A 14 33.34 11.67 28.11
N PHE A 15 32.51 10.68 27.72
CA PHE A 15 32.78 9.28 28.04
C PHE A 15 33.76 8.66 27.04
N PHE A 16 34.89 8.20 27.60
CA PHE A 16 35.98 7.46 26.97
C PHE A 16 35.58 6.01 26.62
N PHE A 17 35.93 5.57 25.41
CA PHE A 17 36.11 4.15 25.07
C PHE A 17 37.55 3.71 25.43
N PRO A 18 37.78 2.54 26.06
CA PRO A 18 39.14 2.05 26.24
C PRO A 18 39.61 1.28 24.99
N LEU A 19 40.66 1.78 24.34
CA LEU A 19 41.58 0.99 23.53
C LEU A 19 42.38 0.05 24.45
N LEU A 20 42.41 -1.24 24.12
CA LEU A 20 43.35 -2.19 24.68
C LEU A 20 44.34 -2.58 23.56
N GLN A 21 45.60 -2.22 23.77
CA GLN A 21 46.74 -2.54 22.93
C GLN A 21 47.66 -3.49 23.72
N ARG A 22 47.91 -4.70 23.21
CA ARG A 22 49.13 -5.47 23.51
C ARG A 22 49.41 -6.49 22.41
N GLN A 23 50.61 -6.40 21.85
CA GLN A 23 51.28 -7.43 21.05
C GLN A 23 51.88 -8.52 21.98
N GLY A 24 52.10 -9.73 21.46
CA GLY A 24 53.02 -10.72 22.04
C GLY A 24 52.62 -12.20 21.88
N GLU A 25 53.10 -12.80 20.79
CA GLU A 25 53.48 -14.20 20.50
C GLU A 25 53.17 -15.38 21.47
N GLY A 26 52.72 -16.50 20.88
CA GLY A 26 53.30 -17.84 21.11
C GLY A 26 52.59 -18.85 22.02
N GLY A 27 52.12 -19.98 21.45
CA GLY A 27 52.36 -21.34 21.98
C GLY A 27 51.36 -21.99 22.95
N GLU A 28 50.53 -22.88 22.39
CA GLU A 28 50.06 -24.21 22.87
C GLU A 28 49.38 -24.47 24.25
N CYS A 29 48.36 -25.34 24.12
CA CYS A 29 47.93 -26.44 25.01
C CYS A 29 46.75 -26.25 26.00
N HIS A 30 45.63 -26.89 25.61
CA HIS A 30 44.57 -27.57 26.37
C HIS A 30 44.40 -27.32 27.89
N ARG A 31 43.17 -26.93 28.28
CA ARG A 31 42.33 -27.66 29.25
C ARG A 31 40.92 -27.06 29.33
N GLU A 32 39.92 -27.95 29.36
CA GLU A 32 38.50 -27.67 29.57
C GLU A 32 38.15 -27.40 31.05
N VAL A 33 36.86 -27.05 31.27
CA VAL A 33 36.01 -27.14 32.50
C VAL A 33 35.81 -25.77 33.23
N PRO A 34 34.62 -25.43 33.80
CA PRO A 34 33.33 -25.08 33.18
C PRO A 34 32.75 -23.72 33.70
N LEU A 35 31.73 -23.17 33.04
CA LEU A 35 31.02 -21.94 33.47
C LEU A 35 29.83 -22.23 34.41
N PRO A 36 29.62 -21.48 35.51
CA PRO A 36 28.42 -21.58 36.33
C PRO A 36 27.32 -20.55 35.96
N GLY A 37 26.10 -21.07 35.75
CA GLY A 37 24.87 -20.55 36.36
C GLY A 37 24.23 -19.25 35.84
N LEU A 38 23.37 -19.35 34.81
CA LEU A 38 22.28 -18.40 34.59
C LEU A 38 20.95 -18.95 35.13
N ARG A 39 20.34 -18.24 36.08
CA ARG A 39 18.97 -18.48 36.56
C ARG A 39 17.96 -17.99 35.52
N ARG A 40 17.09 -18.89 35.05
CA ARG A 40 15.85 -18.55 34.30
C ARG A 40 14.69 -18.37 35.27
N ALA A 41 13.99 -17.25 35.17
CA ALA A 41 12.67 -17.04 35.76
C ALA A 41 11.63 -17.83 34.96
N ARG A 42 10.79 -18.59 35.68
CA ARG A 42 9.73 -19.44 35.14
C ARG A 42 8.38 -18.75 35.42
N TRP A 43 7.60 -18.48 34.37
CA TRP A 43 6.21 -18.09 34.47
C TRP A 43 5.34 -19.34 34.74
N LEU A 44 4.46 -19.28 35.74
CA LEU A 44 3.51 -20.33 36.10
C LEU A 44 2.09 -19.88 35.71
N HIS A 45 1.44 -20.66 34.84
CA HIS A 45 -0.01 -20.73 34.71
C HIS A 45 -0.58 -21.64 35.82
N GLY A 46 -1.72 -21.25 36.38
CA GLY A 46 -2.52 -22.09 37.27
C GLY A 46 -3.99 -21.75 37.12
N SER A 47 -4.78 -22.78 36.83
CA SER A 47 -6.23 -22.78 36.58
C SER A 47 -6.90 -23.83 37.51
N GLY A 48 -8.17 -23.59 37.89
CA GLY A 48 -9.05 -24.48 38.67
C GLY A 48 -9.38 -23.87 40.04
N GLY A 49 -10.63 -23.49 40.38
CA GLY A 49 -11.84 -24.33 40.59
C GLY A 49 -11.91 -24.69 42.08
N GLY A 50 -12.97 -24.57 42.89
CA GLY A 50 -14.36 -24.16 42.80
C GLY A 50 -14.96 -24.24 44.23
N ASP A 51 -16.24 -23.88 44.35
CA ASP A 51 -17.21 -24.24 45.40
C ASP A 51 -17.30 -23.48 46.74
N GLU A 52 -18.55 -23.54 47.21
CA GLU A 52 -19.36 -22.62 48.00
C GLU A 52 -19.14 -22.70 49.52
N GLU A 53 -19.58 -21.68 50.26
CA GLU A 53 -20.62 -21.79 51.32
C GLU A 53 -20.76 -20.51 52.17
N GLY A 54 -22.00 -20.14 52.50
CA GLY A 54 -22.38 -19.78 53.88
C GLY A 54 -22.36 -18.31 54.35
N LEU A 55 -23.48 -17.61 54.16
CA LEU A 55 -24.01 -16.56 55.06
C LEU A 55 -24.37 -17.15 56.46
N PRO A 56 -24.78 -16.42 57.54
CA PRO A 56 -25.41 -15.07 57.60
C PRO A 56 -25.13 -14.18 58.87
N ILE A 57 -25.89 -13.08 58.95
CA ILE A 57 -26.51 -12.39 60.13
C ILE A 57 -25.86 -11.07 60.62
N GLY A 58 -26.62 -9.96 60.50
CA GLY A 58 -26.97 -9.17 61.71
C GLY A 58 -26.88 -7.64 61.76
N ARG A 59 -27.96 -6.97 61.30
CA ARG A 59 -28.76 -5.94 62.03
C ARG A 59 -28.33 -4.45 62.21
N ARG A 60 -29.39 -3.62 62.03
CA ARG A 60 -29.73 -2.26 62.54
C ARG A 60 -29.10 -1.07 61.79
N GLY A 61 -29.80 0.00 61.43
CA GLY A 61 -31.21 0.41 61.61
C GLY A 61 -31.35 1.94 61.68
N SER A 62 -32.45 2.46 61.14
CA SER A 62 -33.08 3.81 61.31
C SER A 62 -32.30 5.03 60.76
N GLY A 63 -32.92 6.07 60.19
CA GLY A 63 -34.32 6.40 59.92
C GLY A 63 -34.43 7.88 59.45
N GLY A 64 -35.61 8.30 58.98
CA GLY A 64 -36.04 9.71 58.96
C GLY A 64 -36.14 10.38 57.57
N ALA A 65 -37.28 11.03 57.34
CA ALA A 65 -37.85 11.41 56.05
C ALA A 65 -38.02 12.93 55.87
N ALA A 66 -38.65 13.30 54.73
CA ALA A 66 -39.33 14.55 54.34
C ALA A 66 -38.54 15.50 53.42
N ALA A 67 -39.12 16.26 52.47
CA ALA A 67 -40.36 16.20 51.69
C ALA A 67 -40.33 17.35 50.66
N ALA A 68 -40.96 17.13 49.50
CA ALA A 68 -41.68 18.07 48.62
C ALA A 68 -40.97 19.24 47.88
N GLY A 69 -41.27 19.34 46.58
CA GLY A 69 -41.10 20.53 45.74
C GLY A 69 -41.12 20.19 44.26
N GLY A 70 -42.28 20.32 43.59
CA GLY A 70 -42.49 19.87 42.20
C GLY A 70 -42.27 20.92 41.12
N ALA A 71 -42.28 20.46 39.86
CA ALA A 71 -42.86 21.14 38.69
C ALA A 71 -42.76 20.24 37.45
N ARG A 72 -43.86 20.16 36.69
CA ARG A 72 -44.02 19.46 35.40
C ARG A 72 -43.43 20.29 34.24
N SER A 73 -42.90 19.63 33.21
CA SER A 73 -43.30 19.91 31.82
C SER A 73 -43.02 18.72 30.90
N ASP A 74 -43.88 18.59 29.90
CA ASP A 74 -44.22 17.38 29.16
C ASP A 74 -43.15 16.88 28.18
N ARG A 75 -43.06 15.54 28.07
CA ARG A 75 -42.30 14.83 27.03
C ARG A 75 -43.27 13.96 26.22
N VAL A 76 -43.42 14.30 24.94
CA VAL A 76 -44.20 13.58 23.94
C VAL A 76 -43.68 12.14 23.78
N ARG A 77 -44.51 11.14 24.10
CA ARG A 77 -44.29 9.73 23.77
C ARG A 77 -45.05 9.40 22.49
N ARG A 78 -44.35 8.93 21.45
CA ARG A 78 -44.94 8.16 20.35
C ARG A 78 -44.62 6.68 20.53
N ASN A 79 -45.67 5.87 20.46
CA ASN A 79 -45.68 4.43 20.58
C ASN A 79 -44.95 3.75 19.41
N TYR A 80 -44.10 2.77 19.70
CA TYR A 80 -43.73 1.71 18.76
C TYR A 80 -44.27 0.38 19.29
N GLY A 81 -45.14 -0.25 18.50
CA GLY A 81 -45.59 -1.63 18.73
C GLY A 81 -44.51 -2.66 18.36
N PRO A 82 -44.68 -3.93 18.77
CA PRO A 82 -43.64 -4.94 18.62
C PRO A 82 -43.63 -5.55 17.21
N ILE A 83 -42.48 -5.53 16.54
CA ILE A 83 -42.24 -6.29 15.31
C ILE A 83 -41.68 -7.66 15.69
N LYS A 84 -42.43 -8.71 15.34
CA LYS A 84 -42.05 -10.13 15.46
C LYS A 84 -40.98 -10.47 14.42
N TRP A 85 -39.85 -11.02 14.85
CA TRP A 85 -38.89 -11.71 14.00
C TRP A 85 -39.10 -13.23 14.07
N ARG A 86 -39.23 -13.87 12.91
CA ARG A 86 -39.18 -15.34 12.75
C ARG A 86 -37.72 -15.78 12.55
N PRO A 87 -37.26 -16.89 13.15
CA PRO A 87 -36.01 -17.53 12.74
C PRO A 87 -36.32 -18.73 11.82
N SER A 88 -35.63 -18.84 10.69
CA SER A 88 -35.55 -20.06 9.90
C SER A 88 -34.27 -20.06 9.07
N PHE A 89 -33.23 -20.74 9.55
CA PHE A 89 -32.65 -21.95 8.93
C PHE A 89 -31.31 -22.27 9.62
N ALA A 90 -31.24 -23.47 10.18
CA ALA A 90 -30.07 -24.04 10.83
C ALA A 90 -29.18 -24.73 9.78
N ALA A 91 -27.87 -24.53 9.87
CA ALA A 91 -26.87 -25.41 9.26
C ALA A 91 -25.93 -25.90 10.37
N THR A 92 -25.98 -27.20 10.59
CA THR A 92 -25.22 -27.96 11.57
C THR A 92 -23.75 -28.02 11.17
N VAL A 93 -22.83 -27.57 12.03
CA VAL A 93 -21.39 -27.82 11.89
C VAL A 93 -20.99 -28.84 12.95
N GLY A 94 -20.66 -30.06 12.50
CA GLY A 94 -20.13 -31.13 13.33
C GLY A 94 -18.63 -30.96 13.56
N TRP A 95 -18.22 -31.10 14.81
CA TRP A 95 -16.83 -31.21 15.25
C TRP A 95 -16.26 -32.60 14.92
N ALA A 96 -15.01 -32.64 14.46
CA ALA A 96 -14.11 -33.77 14.68
C ALA A 96 -12.68 -33.25 14.83
N SER A 97 -12.06 -33.60 15.96
CA SER A 97 -10.68 -33.31 16.33
C SER A 97 -9.87 -34.59 16.19
N PHE A 98 -8.69 -34.55 15.55
CA PHE A 98 -7.58 -35.47 15.80
C PHE A 98 -6.27 -34.84 15.31
N GLY A 99 -5.25 -34.85 16.17
CA GLY A 99 -3.99 -34.15 15.95
C GLY A 99 -2.90 -35.00 15.28
N SER A 100 -1.79 -34.34 14.93
CA SER A 100 -0.40 -34.75 15.21
C SER A 100 0.58 -33.81 14.50
N LYS A 101 1.79 -33.70 15.08
CA LYS A 101 2.87 -32.72 14.85
C LYS A 101 3.54 -32.84 13.47
N PRO A 102 4.20 -31.79 12.96
CA PRO A 102 5.23 -31.96 11.93
C PRO A 102 6.64 -32.06 12.57
N SER A 103 7.39 -33.08 12.16
CA SER A 103 8.84 -33.20 12.42
C SER A 103 9.64 -32.55 11.29
N LEU A 104 10.59 -31.70 11.65
CA LEU A 104 11.67 -31.24 10.79
C LEU A 104 12.53 -32.41 10.31
N ALA A 105 12.90 -32.40 9.03
CA ALA A 105 14.07 -33.12 8.53
C ALA A 105 14.97 -32.15 7.77
N HIS A 106 16.20 -32.02 8.28
CA HIS A 106 17.34 -31.45 7.59
C HIS A 106 17.72 -32.32 6.39
N PHE A 107 18.14 -31.70 5.29
CA PHE A 107 19.09 -32.31 4.35
C PHE A 107 20.18 -31.29 4.00
N GLN A 108 21.42 -31.68 4.30
CA GLN A 108 22.64 -31.02 3.89
C GLN A 108 23.11 -31.55 2.53
N SER A 109 23.84 -30.66 1.84
CA SER A 109 24.65 -30.75 0.63
C SER A 109 25.16 -32.10 0.13
N SER A 110 25.23 -32.25 -1.20
CA SER A 110 26.46 -32.70 -1.86
C SER A 110 26.54 -32.17 -3.30
N HIS A 111 27.79 -31.91 -3.72
CA HIS A 111 28.27 -31.39 -5.00
C HIS A 111 27.86 -32.21 -6.23
N LEU A 112 27.76 -31.53 -7.38
CA LEU A 112 28.25 -32.01 -8.69
C LEU A 112 28.33 -30.84 -9.68
N ASP A 113 29.49 -30.73 -10.34
CA ASP A 113 29.88 -29.73 -11.33
C ASP A 113 29.32 -29.99 -12.75
N ASP A 114 29.19 -28.89 -13.50
CA ASP A 114 29.29 -28.66 -14.96
C ASP A 114 28.85 -29.72 -15.98
N HIS A 115 27.80 -29.40 -16.77
CA HIS A 115 27.91 -29.01 -18.20
C HIS A 115 26.52 -29.01 -18.88
N GLU A 116 26.41 -28.18 -19.93
CA GLU A 116 25.37 -28.09 -20.97
C GLU A 116 24.14 -27.18 -20.74
N ILE A 117 24.33 -25.97 -21.26
CA ILE A 117 23.32 -25.06 -21.79
C ILE A 117 22.56 -25.76 -22.92
N ALA A 118 21.25 -25.93 -22.77
CA ALA A 118 20.33 -26.08 -23.91
C ALA A 118 18.99 -25.41 -23.59
N LEU A 119 18.65 -24.42 -24.41
CA LEU A 119 17.36 -23.74 -24.50
C LEU A 119 16.22 -24.75 -24.68
N LEU A 120 15.18 -24.66 -23.85
CA LEU A 120 13.85 -25.14 -24.24
C LEU A 120 12.74 -24.22 -23.73
N PHE A 121 12.00 -23.72 -24.72
CA PHE A 121 10.77 -22.95 -24.61
C PHE A 121 9.65 -23.73 -23.91
N CYS A 122 8.80 -22.96 -23.23
CA CYS A 122 7.62 -23.39 -22.50
C CYS A 122 6.60 -24.21 -23.31
N ALA A 123 6.08 -25.27 -22.69
CA ALA A 123 4.68 -25.64 -22.76
C ALA A 123 4.27 -26.24 -21.39
N GLY A 124 3.16 -25.75 -20.84
CA GLY A 124 2.77 -25.93 -19.44
C GLY A 124 2.62 -27.38 -18.98
N ALA A 125 3.19 -27.68 -17.81
CA ALA A 125 2.91 -28.89 -17.06
C ALA A 125 1.83 -28.61 -16.01
N ALA A 126 0.69 -29.30 -16.15
CA ALA A 126 -0.27 -29.47 -15.06
C ALA A 126 0.20 -30.62 -14.14
N PRO A 127 -0.09 -30.58 -12.82
CA PRO A 127 0.51 -31.50 -11.86
C PRO A 127 -0.10 -32.90 -11.94
N ALA A 128 0.77 -33.92 -11.95
CA ALA A 128 0.39 -35.32 -11.85
C ALA A 128 -0.11 -35.65 -10.43
N THR A 129 -1.34 -36.15 -10.33
CA THR A 129 -1.89 -36.73 -9.11
C THR A 129 -1.58 -38.23 -9.04
N ASN A 130 -1.22 -38.67 -7.84
CA ASN A 130 -0.97 -40.05 -7.42
C ASN A 130 -2.08 -41.02 -7.85
N LEU A 131 -1.71 -42.11 -8.51
CA LEU A 131 -2.51 -43.35 -8.55
C LEU A 131 -1.66 -44.47 -7.98
N ALA A 132 -2.07 -44.88 -6.78
CA ALA A 132 -1.47 -45.94 -5.99
C ALA A 132 -1.66 -47.31 -6.66
N GLU A 133 -0.62 -48.13 -6.52
CA GLU A 133 -0.60 -49.55 -6.83
C GLU A 133 -1.71 -50.31 -6.08
N SER A 134 -2.46 -51.15 -6.79
CA SER A 134 -3.23 -52.22 -6.17
C SER A 134 -3.00 -53.54 -6.90
N LYS A 135 -2.79 -54.57 -6.08
CA LYS A 135 -2.21 -55.88 -6.40
C LYS A 135 -3.13 -56.73 -7.28
N LYS A 136 -2.53 -57.42 -8.25
CA LYS A 136 -3.13 -58.53 -9.02
C LYS A 136 -3.31 -59.77 -8.13
N ASP A 137 -4.50 -60.38 -8.18
CA ASP A 137 -4.75 -61.78 -7.83
C ASP A 137 -4.92 -62.59 -9.13
N PRO A 138 -4.14 -63.67 -9.39
CA PRO A 138 -4.22 -64.43 -10.62
C PRO A 138 -4.99 -65.74 -10.39
N ARG A 139 -6.22 -65.84 -10.90
CA ARG A 139 -6.88 -67.10 -11.23
C ARG A 139 -8.23 -66.85 -11.90
N LEU A 140 -8.31 -67.00 -13.22
CA LEU A 140 -9.16 -68.03 -13.87
C LEU A 140 -9.09 -67.96 -15.40
N CYS A 141 -8.92 -69.16 -15.97
CA CYS A 141 -9.40 -69.65 -17.25
C CYS A 141 -8.98 -68.95 -18.56
N HIS A 142 -7.99 -69.57 -19.19
CA HIS A 142 -8.04 -70.05 -20.57
C HIS A 142 -9.37 -69.80 -21.30
N GLN A 143 -9.37 -68.82 -22.20
CA GLN A 143 -10.07 -68.96 -23.47
C GLN A 143 -9.06 -68.78 -24.59
N THR A 144 -8.78 -69.91 -25.22
CA THR A 144 -8.11 -70.08 -26.49
C THR A 144 -8.81 -69.20 -27.53
N LEU A 145 -8.19 -68.11 -27.95
CA LEU A 145 -8.53 -67.45 -29.20
C LEU A 145 -7.37 -67.68 -30.16
N GLY A 146 -7.68 -68.44 -31.21
CA GLY A 146 -6.74 -68.92 -32.20
C GLY A 146 -5.99 -67.78 -32.87
N PHE A 147 -4.69 -67.99 -33.02
CA PHE A 147 -3.86 -67.22 -33.92
C PHE A 147 -4.24 -67.61 -35.35
N GLN A 148 -5.22 -66.90 -35.94
CA GLN A 148 -5.39 -66.88 -37.40
C GLN A 148 -4.55 -65.72 -37.95
N ARG A 149 -3.48 -66.08 -38.65
CA ARG A 149 -2.71 -65.17 -39.49
C ARG A 149 -3.43 -65.08 -40.83
N GLY A 150 -3.84 -63.86 -41.17
CA GLY A 150 -4.24 -63.49 -42.52
C GLY A 150 -5.75 -63.40 -42.69
N ASP A 151 -6.28 -62.19 -42.53
CA ASP A 151 -7.12 -61.57 -43.55
C ASP A 151 -6.90 -60.06 -43.51
N MET A 152 -6.59 -59.48 -44.68
CA MET A 152 -6.43 -58.06 -44.91
C MET A 152 -7.79 -57.36 -44.89
N GLU A 153 -8.43 -57.28 -43.72
CA GLU A 153 -9.68 -56.52 -43.52
C GLU A 153 -9.61 -55.51 -42.34
N GLY A 154 -8.41 -55.26 -41.80
CA GLY A 154 -8.18 -54.30 -40.71
C GLY A 154 -7.91 -52.85 -41.16
N GLY A 155 -7.66 -52.61 -42.46
CA GLY A 155 -7.30 -51.29 -42.98
C GLY A 155 -8.48 -50.33 -43.02
N ALA A 156 -9.64 -50.77 -43.52
CA ALA A 156 -10.80 -49.90 -43.71
C ALA A 156 -11.45 -49.42 -42.40
N ALA A 157 -11.49 -50.27 -41.36
CA ALA A 157 -12.05 -49.92 -40.05
C ALA A 157 -11.12 -49.02 -39.23
N GLY A 158 -9.80 -49.22 -39.34
CA GLY A 158 -8.78 -48.32 -38.77
C GLY A 158 -8.81 -46.95 -39.45
N GLU A 159 -8.82 -46.92 -40.78
CA GLU A 159 -8.92 -45.68 -41.56
C GLU A 159 -10.23 -44.92 -41.37
N GLN A 160 -11.34 -45.60 -41.09
CA GLN A 160 -12.62 -44.98 -40.77
C GLN A 160 -12.61 -44.37 -39.37
N ARG A 161 -12.09 -45.10 -38.38
CA ARG A 161 -11.90 -44.61 -37.01
C ARG A 161 -10.94 -43.43 -36.96
N ASP A 162 -9.88 -43.48 -37.76
CA ASP A 162 -8.91 -42.39 -37.89
C ASP A 162 -9.55 -41.17 -38.59
N ARG A 163 -10.41 -41.38 -39.60
CA ARG A 163 -11.20 -40.31 -40.22
C ARG A 163 -12.18 -39.66 -39.25
N GLU A 164 -12.94 -40.45 -38.51
CA GLU A 164 -13.87 -39.94 -37.49
C GLU A 164 -13.14 -39.20 -36.37
N THR A 165 -11.96 -39.70 -35.98
CA THR A 165 -11.08 -39.02 -35.01
C THR A 165 -10.56 -37.70 -35.59
N LEU A 166 -10.13 -37.68 -36.84
CA LEU A 166 -9.65 -36.47 -37.52
C LEU A 166 -10.78 -35.45 -37.72
N ASP A 167 -12.00 -35.89 -38.02
CA ASP A 167 -13.16 -35.01 -38.15
C ASP A 167 -13.60 -34.44 -36.80
N ALA A 168 -13.51 -35.24 -35.72
CA ALA A 168 -13.70 -34.76 -34.36
C ALA A 168 -12.63 -33.71 -33.99
N VAL A 169 -11.35 -33.98 -34.25
CA VAL A 169 -10.26 -33.01 -34.02
C VAL A 169 -10.48 -31.75 -34.85
N ARG A 170 -10.88 -31.87 -36.12
CA ARG A 170 -11.18 -30.73 -37.00
C ARG A 170 -12.33 -29.89 -36.50
N SER A 171 -13.39 -30.51 -35.98
CA SER A 171 -14.54 -29.78 -35.43
C SER A 171 -14.18 -28.95 -34.20
N VAL A 172 -13.19 -29.40 -33.41
CA VAL A 172 -12.67 -28.69 -32.24
C VAL A 172 -11.67 -27.61 -32.66
N VAL A 173 -10.73 -27.93 -33.55
CA VAL A 173 -9.62 -27.06 -33.94
C VAL A 173 -10.06 -25.96 -34.93
N PHE A 174 -10.93 -26.28 -35.88
CA PHE A 174 -11.40 -25.36 -36.93
C PHE A 174 -12.82 -24.88 -36.68
N LYS A 175 -13.17 -24.67 -35.42
CA LYS A 175 -14.46 -24.09 -35.05
C LYS A 175 -14.61 -22.70 -35.69
N PRO A 176 -15.67 -22.43 -36.46
CA PRO A 176 -15.92 -21.11 -37.03
C PRO A 176 -16.08 -20.07 -35.93
N SER A 177 -15.43 -18.92 -36.09
CA SER A 177 -15.58 -17.79 -35.17
C SER A 177 -16.77 -16.92 -35.54
N VAL A 178 -17.30 -16.22 -34.55
CA VAL A 178 -18.18 -15.08 -34.78
C VAL A 178 -17.37 -13.88 -35.27
N SER A 179 -18.01 -12.95 -35.99
CA SER A 179 -17.37 -11.70 -36.40
C SER A 179 -17.22 -10.74 -35.23
N LEU A 180 -16.10 -10.00 -35.19
CA LEU A 180 -15.83 -8.99 -34.17
C LEU A 180 -16.05 -7.58 -34.75
N GLU A 181 -16.72 -6.72 -34.00
CA GLU A 181 -16.92 -5.31 -34.36
C GLU A 181 -15.72 -4.46 -33.93
N GLU A 182 -15.00 -3.86 -34.89
CA GLU A 182 -13.75 -3.12 -34.61
C GLU A 182 -13.94 -1.90 -33.70
N LYS A 183 -15.14 -1.29 -33.66
CA LYS A 183 -15.45 -0.19 -32.74
C LYS A 183 -15.46 -0.61 -31.28
N ARG A 184 -15.77 -1.87 -31.00
CA ARG A 184 -15.84 -2.44 -29.65
C ARG A 184 -14.57 -3.18 -29.28
N PHE A 185 -13.93 -3.81 -30.27
CA PHE A 185 -12.70 -4.58 -30.13
C PHE A 185 -11.62 -3.95 -31.01
N PRO A 186 -10.90 -2.94 -30.52
CA PRO A 186 -9.85 -2.29 -31.30
C PRO A 186 -8.79 -3.32 -31.69
N ARG A 187 -8.30 -3.22 -32.94
CA ARG A 187 -7.23 -4.09 -33.44
C ARG A 187 -5.94 -3.83 -32.67
N VAL A 188 -5.24 -4.92 -32.37
CA VAL A 188 -3.89 -4.84 -31.79
C VAL A 188 -2.93 -4.31 -32.85
N GLN A 189 -2.32 -3.17 -32.57
CA GLN A 189 -1.33 -2.51 -33.40
C GLN A 189 -0.41 -1.67 -32.52
N GLY A 190 0.88 -1.98 -32.54
CA GLY A 190 1.90 -1.17 -31.87
C GLY A 190 2.33 0.05 -32.70
N TYR A 191 3.15 0.90 -32.11
CA TYR A 191 3.76 2.03 -32.81
C TYR A 191 4.66 1.57 -33.96
N ASP A 192 4.51 2.21 -35.12
CA ASP A 192 5.32 1.95 -36.31
C ASP A 192 6.48 2.94 -36.37
N PHE A 193 7.67 2.49 -35.99
CA PHE A 193 8.89 3.33 -36.00
C PHE A 193 9.35 3.76 -37.40
N ASN A 194 8.78 3.22 -38.49
CA ASN A 194 9.00 3.80 -39.82
C ASN A 194 8.42 5.23 -39.93
N ARG A 195 7.55 5.64 -39.00
CA ARG A 195 6.99 7.00 -38.89
C ARG A 195 7.90 7.97 -38.12
N GLY A 196 9.05 7.51 -37.62
CA GLY A 196 10.01 8.30 -36.85
C GLY A 196 10.03 7.98 -35.36
N CYS A 197 10.76 8.79 -34.59
CA CYS A 197 10.86 8.69 -33.13
C CYS A 197 9.93 9.71 -32.45
N ASP A 198 8.63 9.46 -32.47
CA ASP A 198 7.65 10.27 -31.73
C ASP A 198 7.23 9.56 -30.44
N ILE A 199 7.69 10.09 -29.30
CA ILE A 199 7.38 9.55 -27.97
C ILE A 199 5.90 9.69 -27.65
N ILE A 200 5.24 10.78 -28.09
CA ILE A 200 3.82 10.99 -27.81
C ILE A 200 3.00 9.98 -28.61
N GLY A 201 3.29 9.82 -29.90
CA GLY A 201 2.68 8.78 -30.73
C GLY A 201 2.92 7.36 -30.20
N LEU A 202 4.10 7.09 -29.64
CA LEU A 202 4.38 5.83 -28.96
C LEU A 202 3.46 5.61 -27.75
N LEU A 203 3.31 6.62 -26.88
CA LEU A 203 2.43 6.56 -25.71
C LEU A 203 0.96 6.40 -26.10
N ASP A 204 0.49 7.14 -27.11
CA ASP A 204 -0.88 7.05 -27.60
C ASP A 204 -1.20 5.64 -28.17
N SER A 205 -0.20 4.98 -28.77
CA SER A 205 -0.34 3.60 -29.29
C SER A 205 -0.38 2.50 -28.21
N MET A 206 -0.09 2.83 -26.94
CA MET A 206 -0.04 1.82 -25.87
C MET A 206 -1.41 1.16 -25.66
N SER A 207 -2.50 1.91 -25.82
CA SER A 207 -3.89 1.40 -25.74
C SER A 207 -4.13 0.22 -26.68
N SER A 208 -3.58 0.25 -27.90
CA SER A 208 -3.69 -0.80 -28.91
C SER A 208 -2.54 -1.80 -28.92
N THR A 209 -1.58 -1.72 -27.99
CA THR A 209 -0.40 -2.62 -27.97
C THR A 209 -0.66 -3.97 -27.30
N GLY A 210 -1.51 -4.01 -26.27
CA GLY A 210 -1.86 -5.23 -25.53
C GLY A 210 -1.23 -5.33 -24.13
N PHE A 211 -1.78 -6.22 -23.29
CA PHE A 211 -1.33 -6.50 -21.92
C PHE A 211 -1.24 -5.23 -21.05
N GLN A 212 -0.15 -5.07 -20.27
CA GLN A 212 0.02 -3.89 -19.40
C GLN A 212 0.27 -2.59 -20.16
N ALA A 213 0.66 -2.64 -21.44
CA ALA A 213 0.72 -1.43 -22.27
C ALA A 213 -0.69 -0.89 -22.49
N SER A 214 -1.68 -1.75 -22.78
CA SER A 214 -3.08 -1.33 -22.88
C SER A 214 -3.58 -0.74 -21.57
N ASN A 215 -3.29 -1.37 -20.42
CA ASN A 215 -3.65 -0.81 -19.12
C ASN A 215 -3.00 0.56 -18.86
N LEU A 216 -1.76 0.78 -19.31
CA LEU A 216 -1.08 2.07 -19.20
C LEU A 216 -1.73 3.12 -20.12
N GLY A 217 -2.10 2.76 -21.34
CA GLY A 217 -2.88 3.61 -22.25
C GLY A 217 -4.25 3.99 -21.67
N ASP A 218 -4.99 3.00 -21.15
CA ASP A 218 -6.28 3.23 -20.50
C ASP A 218 -6.13 4.12 -19.25
N ALA A 219 -5.02 4.00 -18.52
CA ALA A 219 -4.71 4.89 -17.39
C ALA A 219 -4.45 6.35 -17.83
N ILE A 220 -3.80 6.57 -18.97
CA ILE A 220 -3.67 7.92 -19.57
C ILE A 220 -5.06 8.50 -19.84
N ASP A 221 -5.96 7.70 -20.42
CA ASP A 221 -7.32 8.15 -20.75
C ASP A 221 -8.15 8.46 -19.50
N VAL A 222 -8.07 7.62 -18.47
CA VAL A 222 -8.79 7.84 -17.21
C VAL A 222 -8.28 9.09 -16.49
N ILE A 223 -6.96 9.31 -16.43
CA ILE A 223 -6.39 10.53 -15.82
C ILE A 223 -6.78 11.78 -16.62
N ASN A 224 -6.71 11.74 -17.95
CA ASN A 224 -7.15 12.89 -18.76
C ASN A 224 -8.63 13.21 -18.53
N GLN A 225 -9.48 12.20 -18.34
CA GLN A 225 -10.87 12.42 -17.96
C GLN A 225 -11.02 13.06 -16.57
N MET A 226 -10.18 12.71 -15.59
CA MET A 226 -10.16 13.40 -14.29
C MET A 226 -9.83 14.90 -14.48
N ILE A 227 -8.80 15.20 -15.29
CA ILE A 227 -8.31 16.56 -15.54
C ILE A 227 -9.35 17.40 -16.30
N ASP A 228 -9.94 16.81 -17.35
CA ASP A 228 -10.83 17.51 -18.27
C ASP A 228 -12.27 17.61 -17.72
N TRP A 229 -12.70 16.72 -16.82
CA TRP A 229 -14.07 16.72 -16.33
C TRP A 229 -14.46 18.06 -15.68
N ARG A 230 -15.64 18.54 -16.05
CA ARG A 230 -16.35 19.66 -15.42
C ARG A 230 -17.77 19.23 -15.11
N LEU A 231 -18.39 19.83 -14.10
CA LEU A 231 -19.80 19.58 -13.78
C LEU A 231 -20.73 19.83 -14.98
N SER A 232 -20.36 20.76 -15.87
CA SER A 232 -21.10 21.03 -17.12
C SER A 232 -21.16 19.85 -18.10
N HIS A 233 -20.30 18.83 -17.96
CA HIS A 233 -20.35 17.62 -18.78
C HIS A 233 -21.47 16.65 -18.35
N ASP A 234 -21.93 16.75 -17.10
CA ASP A 234 -23.06 15.98 -16.62
C ASP A 234 -24.35 16.81 -16.76
N ALA A 235 -25.47 16.16 -17.07
CA ALA A 235 -26.76 16.84 -17.14
C ALA A 235 -27.16 17.38 -15.75
N PRO A 236 -27.75 18.59 -15.65
CA PRO A 236 -28.33 19.06 -14.39
C PRO A 236 -29.43 18.11 -13.93
N THR A 237 -29.50 17.83 -12.63
CA THR A 237 -30.61 17.06 -12.05
C THR A 237 -31.86 17.94 -11.98
N GLU A 238 -33.05 17.33 -11.93
CA GLU A 238 -34.32 18.09 -11.91
C GLU A 238 -34.44 19.00 -10.67
N ASP A 239 -33.84 18.57 -9.56
CA ASP A 239 -33.82 19.23 -8.25
C ASP A 239 -32.65 20.21 -8.05
N CYS A 240 -31.84 20.47 -9.08
CA CYS A 240 -30.68 21.36 -8.96
C CYS A 240 -31.07 22.83 -8.73
N SER A 241 -30.27 23.54 -7.93
CA SER A 241 -30.48 24.95 -7.61
C SER A 241 -30.26 25.88 -8.82
N GLU A 242 -30.71 27.13 -8.77
CA GLU A 242 -30.48 28.10 -9.85
C GLU A 242 -28.98 28.35 -10.11
N GLU A 243 -28.16 28.35 -9.06
CA GLU A 243 -26.71 28.47 -9.17
C GLU A 243 -26.10 27.24 -9.87
N GLU A 244 -26.60 26.04 -9.56
CA GLU A 244 -26.19 24.80 -10.21
C GLU A 244 -26.61 24.70 -11.68
N ARG A 245 -27.61 25.47 -12.10
CA ARG A 245 -28.01 25.62 -13.51
C ARG A 245 -27.12 26.60 -14.27
N ASN A 246 -26.40 27.48 -13.57
CA ASN A 246 -25.52 28.46 -14.20
C ASN A 246 -24.33 27.78 -14.89
N LEU A 247 -24.21 27.97 -16.20
CA LEU A 247 -23.16 27.34 -17.01
C LEU A 247 -21.74 27.73 -16.58
N VAL A 248 -21.51 28.99 -16.18
CA VAL A 248 -20.19 29.47 -15.74
C VAL A 248 -19.78 28.76 -14.45
N TYR A 249 -20.71 28.66 -13.49
CA TYR A 249 -20.48 27.91 -12.26
C TYR A 249 -20.16 26.43 -12.57
N ARG A 250 -20.99 25.76 -13.37
CA ARG A 250 -20.78 24.35 -13.75
C ARG A 250 -19.46 24.11 -14.50
N GLN A 251 -18.98 25.09 -15.27
CA GLN A 251 -17.67 25.02 -15.93
C GLN A 251 -16.49 25.25 -14.99
N SER A 252 -16.71 25.89 -13.84
CA SER A 252 -15.68 26.12 -12.82
C SER A 252 -15.49 24.91 -11.88
N VAL A 253 -16.52 24.08 -11.71
CA VAL A 253 -16.48 22.90 -10.84
C VAL A 253 -15.67 21.78 -11.51
N THR A 254 -14.52 21.44 -10.93
CA THR A 254 -13.58 20.41 -11.42
C THR A 254 -13.59 19.15 -10.56
N CYS A 255 -12.97 18.08 -11.06
CA CYS A 255 -12.69 16.88 -10.28
C CYS A 255 -11.69 17.20 -9.16
N LYS A 256 -11.84 16.61 -7.98
CA LYS A 256 -10.86 16.68 -6.89
C LYS A 256 -9.97 15.44 -6.93
N ILE A 257 -8.67 15.61 -7.09
CA ILE A 257 -7.72 14.51 -7.29
C ILE A 257 -6.97 14.22 -6.00
N PHE A 258 -7.08 12.97 -5.55
CA PHE A 258 -6.31 12.39 -4.46
C PHE A 258 -5.13 11.60 -5.04
N LEU A 259 -3.92 11.89 -4.58
CA LEU A 259 -2.70 11.21 -4.98
C LEU A 259 -2.10 10.48 -3.77
N GLY A 260 -2.03 9.16 -3.86
CA GLY A 260 -1.39 8.30 -2.86
C GLY A 260 -0.05 7.77 -3.39
N PHE A 261 0.99 7.78 -2.58
CA PHE A 261 2.28 7.19 -2.94
C PHE A 261 3.03 6.63 -1.73
N THR A 262 3.79 5.55 -1.94
CA THR A 262 4.65 4.94 -0.91
C THR A 262 5.96 5.71 -0.73
N SER A 263 6.58 5.60 0.45
CA SER A 263 7.82 6.32 0.82
C SER A 263 8.97 6.16 -0.17
N ASN A 264 9.20 4.93 -0.65
CA ASN A 264 10.29 4.62 -1.58
C ASN A 264 10.22 5.41 -2.89
N LEU A 265 9.03 5.89 -3.30
CA LEU A 265 8.89 6.74 -4.48
C LEU A 265 9.46 8.15 -4.25
N VAL A 266 9.42 8.65 -3.02
CA VAL A 266 10.09 9.90 -2.64
C VAL A 266 11.59 9.70 -2.50
N SER A 267 12.05 8.52 -2.03
CA SER A 267 13.47 8.16 -2.07
C SER A 267 14.01 8.11 -3.51
N SER A 268 13.17 7.73 -4.49
CA SER A 268 13.50 7.74 -5.93
C SER A 268 13.44 9.14 -6.58
N GLY A 269 13.61 9.21 -7.91
CA GLY A 269 13.41 10.42 -8.71
C GLY A 269 11.94 10.75 -9.03
N ILE A 270 10.98 9.95 -8.55
CA ILE A 270 9.55 10.26 -8.66
C ILE A 270 9.17 11.46 -7.77
N ARG A 271 9.99 11.78 -6.75
CA ARG A 271 9.87 13.01 -5.95
C ARG A 271 9.71 14.25 -6.81
N GLU A 272 10.56 14.43 -7.83
CA GLU A 272 10.55 15.63 -8.68
C GLU A 272 9.26 15.76 -9.49
N ILE A 273 8.65 14.62 -9.85
CA ILE A 273 7.37 14.55 -10.56
C ILE A 273 6.22 14.87 -9.62
N ILE A 274 6.21 14.32 -8.40
CA ILE A 274 5.23 14.67 -7.37
C ILE A 274 5.30 16.17 -7.07
N ARG A 275 6.52 16.71 -6.87
CA ARG A 275 6.77 18.14 -6.70
C ARG A 275 6.21 18.97 -7.85
N PHE A 276 6.38 18.55 -9.11
CA PHE A 276 5.77 19.23 -10.26
C PHE A 276 4.24 19.30 -10.17
N LEU A 277 3.58 18.18 -9.86
CA LEU A 277 2.11 18.14 -9.73
C LEU A 277 1.61 19.06 -8.61
N VAL A 278 2.31 19.07 -7.47
CA VAL A 278 1.95 19.90 -6.30
C VAL A 278 2.24 21.37 -6.55
N GLN A 279 3.39 21.71 -7.14
CA GLN A 279 3.80 23.07 -7.50
C GLN A 279 2.77 23.74 -8.41
N HIS A 280 2.18 22.99 -9.35
CA HIS A 280 1.24 23.52 -10.32
C HIS A 280 -0.23 23.24 -9.99
N ARG A 281 -0.55 22.88 -8.73
CA ARG A 281 -1.91 22.66 -8.22
C ARG A 281 -2.72 21.66 -9.06
N MET A 282 -2.06 20.59 -9.49
CA MET A 282 -2.68 19.55 -10.31
C MET A 282 -3.35 18.44 -9.50
N VAL A 283 -3.05 18.40 -8.19
CA VAL A 283 -3.63 17.49 -7.20
C VAL A 283 -3.93 18.28 -5.93
N GLU A 284 -4.97 17.88 -5.19
CA GLU A 284 -5.43 18.65 -4.01
C GLU A 284 -5.22 17.93 -2.68
N VAL A 285 -5.12 16.59 -2.69
CA VAL A 285 -4.91 15.81 -1.47
C VAL A 285 -3.84 14.76 -1.71
N LEU A 286 -2.84 14.73 -0.84
CA LEU A 286 -1.77 13.75 -0.83
C LEU A 286 -1.91 12.82 0.38
N VAL A 287 -1.63 11.53 0.18
CA VAL A 287 -1.43 10.59 1.29
C VAL A 287 -0.16 9.81 1.07
N THR A 288 0.69 9.75 2.08
CA THR A 288 1.93 8.96 2.04
C THR A 288 2.24 8.36 3.43
N THR A 289 3.37 7.67 3.55
CA THR A 289 3.92 7.14 4.82
C THR A 289 5.04 8.04 5.33
N ALA A 290 5.51 7.84 6.57
CA ALA A 290 6.49 8.75 7.20
C ALA A 290 7.77 8.92 6.37
N GLY A 291 8.29 7.82 5.80
CA GLY A 291 9.41 7.86 4.84
C GLY A 291 9.16 8.79 3.63
N GLY A 292 7.91 8.92 3.17
CA GLY A 292 7.56 9.85 2.08
C GLY A 292 7.62 11.32 2.50
N ILE A 293 7.46 11.62 3.79
CA ILE A 293 7.61 12.96 4.34
C ILE A 293 9.08 13.27 4.60
N GLU A 294 9.78 12.42 5.35
CA GLU A 294 11.14 12.71 5.80
C GLU A 294 12.17 12.70 4.67
N GLU A 295 12.06 11.80 3.68
CA GLU A 295 13.01 11.74 2.56
C GLU A 295 12.94 12.99 1.67
N ASP A 296 11.77 13.65 1.57
CA ASP A 296 11.65 14.91 0.84
C ASP A 296 12.39 16.06 1.55
N LEU A 297 12.27 16.12 2.87
CA LEU A 297 12.94 17.10 3.72
C LEU A 297 14.45 16.85 3.73
N ILE A 298 14.84 15.59 3.97
CA ILE A 298 16.24 15.16 4.03
C ILE A 298 16.96 15.45 2.71
N LYS A 299 16.30 15.26 1.56
CA LYS A 299 16.88 15.58 0.24
C LYS A 299 17.17 17.05 0.01
N CYS A 300 16.58 17.96 0.79
CA CYS A 300 16.95 19.38 0.78
C CYS A 300 18.25 19.62 1.57
N LEU A 301 18.57 18.75 2.53
CA LEU A 301 19.74 18.85 3.41
C LEU A 301 20.96 18.10 2.84
N ALA A 302 20.73 16.92 2.24
CA ALA A 302 21.77 16.08 1.68
C ALA A 302 21.21 15.09 0.63
N PRO A 303 21.99 14.74 -0.40
CA PRO A 303 21.51 13.90 -1.49
C PRO A 303 21.40 12.40 -1.15
N THR A 304 20.58 11.71 -1.92
CA THR A 304 20.52 10.24 -2.03
C THR A 304 21.30 9.80 -3.26
N TYR A 305 21.97 8.66 -3.20
CA TYR A 305 22.83 8.17 -4.28
C TYR A 305 22.30 6.87 -4.89
N LYS A 306 22.65 6.61 -6.16
CA LYS A 306 22.43 5.31 -6.79
C LYS A 306 23.42 4.29 -6.23
N GLY A 307 22.94 3.10 -5.92
CA GLY A 307 23.69 1.92 -5.53
C GLY A 307 23.18 0.67 -6.24
N ASP A 308 23.19 -0.45 -5.53
CA ASP A 308 22.79 -1.77 -6.04
C ASP A 308 21.96 -2.54 -5.00
N PHE A 309 20.95 -3.29 -5.47
CA PHE A 309 20.14 -4.17 -4.62
C PHE A 309 20.98 -5.23 -3.91
N ALA A 310 22.04 -5.72 -4.56
CA ALA A 310 22.86 -6.82 -4.10
C ALA A 310 23.92 -6.43 -3.05
N PHE A 311 24.07 -5.14 -2.72
CA PHE A 311 25.07 -4.72 -1.75
C PHE A 311 24.86 -5.36 -0.36
N PRO A 312 25.89 -6.02 0.22
CA PRO A 312 25.76 -6.69 1.51
C PRO A 312 25.43 -5.72 2.64
N GLY A 313 24.38 -6.02 3.40
CA GLY A 313 23.91 -5.14 4.48
C GLY A 313 24.94 -4.92 5.59
N SER A 314 25.72 -5.95 5.96
CA SER A 314 26.79 -5.83 6.97
C SER A 314 27.89 -4.87 6.54
N TYR A 315 28.29 -4.92 5.26
CA TYR A 315 29.26 -4.01 4.70
C TYR A 315 28.76 -2.56 4.71
N LEU A 316 27.54 -2.33 4.21
CA LEU A 316 26.94 -1.00 4.21
C LEU A 316 26.80 -0.43 5.64
N ARG A 317 26.37 -1.24 6.60
CA ARG A 317 26.26 -0.84 8.01
C ARG A 317 27.63 -0.47 8.59
N SER A 318 28.69 -1.22 8.28
CA SER A 318 30.06 -0.90 8.72
C SER A 318 30.58 0.43 8.16
N LYS A 319 29.97 0.93 7.09
CA LYS A 319 30.28 2.22 6.44
C LYS A 319 29.28 3.32 6.77
N GLY A 320 28.28 3.07 7.61
CA GLY A 320 27.23 4.05 7.91
C GLY A 320 26.36 4.41 6.69
N LEU A 321 26.11 3.45 5.81
CA LEU A 321 25.26 3.61 4.63
C LEU A 321 23.98 2.79 4.80
N ASN A 322 22.83 3.41 4.54
CA ASN A 322 21.52 2.75 4.53
C ASN A 322 21.09 2.47 3.10
N ARG A 323 20.50 1.29 2.84
CA ARG A 323 20.06 0.89 1.51
C ARG A 323 18.54 0.94 1.39
N ILE A 324 18.05 1.55 0.31
CA ILE A 324 16.64 1.57 -0.08
C ILE A 324 16.57 1.00 -1.50
N GLY A 325 16.31 -0.31 -1.63
CA GLY A 325 16.39 -0.98 -2.93
C GLY A 325 17.79 -0.89 -3.54
N ASN A 326 17.94 -0.19 -4.66
CA ASN A 326 19.21 0.17 -5.31
C ASN A 326 19.64 1.62 -5.04
N LEU A 327 19.18 2.23 -3.95
CA LEU A 327 19.59 3.57 -3.53
C LEU A 327 20.37 3.49 -2.22
N LEU A 328 21.24 4.48 -1.99
CA LEU A 328 22.06 4.62 -0.79
C LEU A 328 21.83 5.99 -0.14
N VAL A 329 21.55 5.98 1.15
CA VAL A 329 21.39 7.17 2.00
C VAL A 329 22.47 7.13 3.09
N PRO A 330 23.46 8.04 3.07
CA PRO A 330 24.44 8.14 4.14
C PRO A 330 23.79 8.48 5.49
N ASN A 331 24.28 7.91 6.60
CA ASN A 331 23.80 8.24 7.94
C ASN A 331 23.90 9.72 8.28
N ASP A 332 24.90 10.41 7.74
CA ASP A 332 25.10 11.86 7.91
C ASP A 332 23.86 12.68 7.48
N ASN A 333 23.06 12.17 6.53
CA ASN A 333 21.81 12.78 6.14
C ASN A 333 20.80 12.84 7.30
N TYR A 334 20.72 11.77 8.10
CA TYR A 334 19.84 11.70 9.26
C TYR A 334 20.37 12.51 10.45
N CYS A 335 21.70 12.64 10.60
CA CYS A 335 22.29 13.56 11.57
C CYS A 335 21.93 15.02 11.26
N LYS A 336 22.03 15.43 9.98
CA LYS A 336 21.58 16.75 9.53
C LYS A 336 20.09 16.97 9.74
N PHE A 337 19.30 15.91 9.56
CA PHE A 337 17.86 15.96 9.80
C PHE A 337 17.53 16.17 11.28
N GLU A 338 18.23 15.47 12.18
CA GLU A 338 18.13 15.68 13.63
C GLU A 338 18.43 17.13 14.01
N ASP A 339 19.57 17.67 13.55
CA ASP A 339 19.99 19.05 13.83
C ASP A 339 18.94 20.07 13.35
N TRP A 340 18.30 19.80 12.20
CA TRP A 340 17.28 20.67 11.63
C TRP A 340 15.94 20.57 12.35
N ILE A 341 15.48 19.36 12.71
CA ILE A 341 14.12 19.15 13.20
C ILE A 341 13.95 19.37 14.70
N MET A 342 14.98 19.10 15.51
CA MET A 342 14.89 19.21 16.96
C MET A 342 14.41 20.60 17.45
N PRO A 343 14.96 21.73 16.95
CA PRO A 343 14.47 23.06 17.33
C PRO A 343 13.01 23.31 16.91
N ILE A 344 12.54 22.68 15.84
CA ILE A 344 11.16 22.80 15.37
C ILE A 344 10.22 22.06 16.34
N LEU A 345 10.61 20.86 16.80
CA LEU A 345 9.85 20.10 17.79
C LEU A 345 9.77 20.82 19.14
N ASP A 346 10.86 21.46 19.57
CA ASP A 346 10.87 22.31 20.77
C ASP A 346 9.83 23.43 20.66
N GLN A 347 9.80 24.10 19.50
CA GLN A 347 8.85 25.19 19.22
C GLN A 347 7.40 24.68 19.11
N MET A 348 7.18 23.50 18.52
CA MET A 348 5.87 22.86 18.47
C MET A 348 5.34 22.51 19.87
N LEU A 349 6.22 22.01 20.75
CA LEU A 349 5.86 21.73 22.15
C LEU A 349 5.52 23.03 22.91
N LEU A 350 6.29 24.10 22.67
CA LEU A 350 5.99 25.41 23.24
C LEU A 350 4.60 25.89 22.80
N GLU A 351 4.33 25.91 21.49
CA GLU A 351 3.03 26.30 20.93
C GLU A 351 1.87 25.43 21.47
N GLN A 352 2.09 24.13 21.62
CA GLN A 352 1.09 23.23 22.21
C GLN A 352 0.79 23.61 23.68
N THR A 353 1.80 23.99 24.45
CA THR A 353 1.66 24.27 25.89
C THR A 353 1.20 25.69 26.20
N THR A 354 1.60 26.68 25.40
CA THR A 354 1.27 28.10 25.64
C THR A 354 0.07 28.59 24.84
N GLU A 355 -0.16 28.04 23.65
CA GLU A 355 -1.22 28.48 22.73
C GLU A 355 -2.34 27.44 22.57
N ASN A 356 -2.24 26.29 23.24
CA ASN A 356 -3.18 25.16 23.13
C ASN A 356 -3.32 24.62 21.70
N VAL A 357 -2.24 24.69 20.90
CA VAL A 357 -2.22 24.10 19.56
C VAL A 357 -2.34 22.58 19.66
N VAL A 358 -3.37 22.00 19.03
CA VAL A 358 -3.45 20.54 18.86
C VAL A 358 -2.81 20.14 17.54
N TRP A 359 -1.65 19.51 17.63
CA TRP A 359 -0.95 18.97 16.47
C TRP A 359 -1.64 17.70 15.95
N THR A 360 -1.71 17.60 14.64
CA THR A 360 -2.12 16.39 13.91
C THR A 360 -1.06 16.12 12.85
N PRO A 361 -0.93 14.90 12.30
CA PRO A 361 0.09 14.64 11.29
C PRO A 361 0.09 15.63 10.13
N SER A 362 -1.08 15.98 9.57
CA SER A 362 -1.15 16.99 8.50
C SER A 362 -0.67 18.38 8.93
N LYS A 363 -1.00 18.84 10.14
CA LYS A 363 -0.50 20.13 10.68
C LYS A 363 1.01 20.12 10.89
N VAL A 364 1.56 19.01 11.38
CA VAL A 364 3.02 18.82 11.51
C VAL A 364 3.67 18.89 10.13
N ILE A 365 3.13 18.20 9.14
CA ILE A 365 3.67 18.20 7.78
C ILE A 365 3.63 19.62 7.16
N VAL A 366 2.53 20.35 7.34
CA VAL A 366 2.43 21.76 6.90
C VAL A 366 3.48 22.63 7.59
N ARG A 367 3.71 22.44 8.90
CA ARG A 367 4.76 23.13 9.64
C ARG A 367 6.14 22.82 9.05
N LEU A 368 6.47 21.54 8.83
CA LEU A 368 7.75 21.13 8.26
C LEU A 368 7.96 21.65 6.84
N GLY A 369 6.93 21.64 5.98
CA GLY A 369 6.98 22.22 4.64
C GLY A 369 7.20 23.74 4.64
N LYS A 370 6.68 24.45 5.66
CA LYS A 370 6.99 25.87 5.87
C LYS A 370 8.44 26.09 6.31
N GLU A 371 8.92 25.31 7.27
CA GLU A 371 10.26 25.47 7.86
C GLU A 371 11.40 25.07 6.90
N ILE A 372 11.18 24.08 6.02
CA ILE A 372 12.23 23.66 5.07
C ILE A 372 12.52 24.76 4.05
N ASN A 373 11.50 25.55 3.69
CA ASN A 373 11.60 26.74 2.84
C ASN A 373 12.46 26.55 1.57
N ASP A 374 12.32 25.40 0.91
CA ASP A 374 13.11 24.99 -0.24
C ASP A 374 12.18 24.61 -1.41
N GLU A 375 12.33 25.26 -2.56
CA GLU A 375 11.49 25.03 -3.75
C GLU A 375 11.69 23.64 -4.40
N SER A 376 12.73 22.90 -4.02
CA SER A 376 12.92 21.51 -4.43
C SER A 376 12.00 20.54 -3.67
N SER A 377 11.50 20.93 -2.49
CA SER A 377 10.59 20.11 -1.66
C SER A 377 9.16 20.14 -2.20
N TYR A 378 8.53 18.97 -2.31
CA TYR A 378 7.10 18.94 -2.61
C TYR A 378 6.25 19.39 -1.41
N LEU A 379 6.75 19.23 -0.18
CA LEU A 379 6.08 19.69 1.04
C LEU A 379 6.06 21.21 1.17
N TYR A 380 7.13 21.89 0.74
CA TYR A 380 7.14 23.34 0.61
C TYR A 380 6.03 23.82 -0.33
N TRP A 381 5.93 23.20 -1.52
CA TRP A 381 4.87 23.54 -2.47
C TRP A 381 3.48 23.17 -1.94
N ALA A 382 3.35 22.07 -1.20
CA ALA A 382 2.08 21.68 -0.59
C ALA A 382 1.61 22.75 0.41
N TYR A 383 2.51 23.25 1.25
CA TYR A 383 2.26 24.38 2.13
C TYR A 383 1.87 25.65 1.34
N LYS A 384 2.67 26.05 0.35
CA LYS A 384 2.44 27.28 -0.44
C LYS A 384 1.14 27.27 -1.23
N ASN A 385 0.73 26.10 -1.71
CA ASN A 385 -0.46 25.93 -2.54
C ASN A 385 -1.68 25.42 -1.77
N ASN A 386 -1.58 25.25 -0.45
CA ASN A 386 -2.64 24.73 0.41
C ASN A 386 -3.16 23.36 -0.08
N VAL A 387 -2.23 22.46 -0.42
CA VAL A 387 -2.49 21.05 -0.74
C VAL A 387 -2.37 20.25 0.54
N SER A 388 -3.43 19.54 0.93
CA SER A 388 -3.45 18.76 2.17
C SER A 388 -2.57 17.51 2.04
N VAL A 389 -1.73 17.23 3.04
CA VAL A 389 -0.88 16.03 3.08
C VAL A 389 -1.16 15.26 4.35
N TYR A 390 -1.55 13.99 4.21
CA TYR A 390 -1.87 13.11 5.33
C TYR A 390 -0.87 11.96 5.45
N CYS A 391 -0.49 11.65 6.68
CA CYS A 391 0.34 10.51 7.04
C CYS A 391 -0.08 9.98 8.43
N PRO A 392 -1.12 9.13 8.50
CA PRO A 392 -1.63 8.60 9.77
C PRO A 392 -0.56 7.88 10.62
N ALA A 393 0.38 7.19 9.99
CA ALA A 393 1.51 6.53 10.65
C ALA A 393 2.78 7.41 10.59
N LEU A 394 2.68 8.67 11.05
CA LEU A 394 3.79 9.63 11.00
C LEU A 394 5.02 9.19 11.80
N THR A 395 4.84 8.33 12.79
CA THR A 395 5.90 7.82 13.67
C THR A 395 6.70 6.65 13.10
N ASP A 396 6.34 6.15 11.91
CA ASP A 396 6.96 4.94 11.31
C ASP A 396 8.13 5.30 10.37
N GLY A 397 9.16 5.95 10.92
CA GLY A 397 10.33 6.43 10.18
C GLY A 397 11.31 7.24 11.05
N SER A 398 12.31 7.85 10.42
CA SER A 398 13.27 8.73 11.10
C SER A 398 12.59 9.89 11.83
N LEU A 399 11.48 10.41 11.31
CA LEU A 399 10.66 11.41 12.02
C LEU A 399 10.14 10.87 13.36
N GLY A 400 9.78 9.59 13.42
CA GLY A 400 9.41 8.90 14.66
C GLY A 400 10.57 8.79 15.64
N ASP A 401 11.78 8.48 15.14
CA ASP A 401 13.00 8.44 15.97
C ASP A 401 13.27 9.82 16.60
N MET A 402 13.11 10.90 15.82
CA MET A 402 13.30 12.26 16.31
C MET A 402 12.23 12.66 17.33
N LEU A 403 10.97 12.28 17.12
CA LEU A 403 9.90 12.46 18.11
C LEU A 403 10.20 11.69 19.41
N TYR A 404 10.72 10.47 19.31
CA TYR A 404 11.13 9.69 20.46
C TYR A 404 12.26 10.38 21.24
N CYS A 405 13.37 10.71 20.56
CA CYS A 405 14.52 11.39 21.19
C CYS A 405 14.12 12.72 21.81
N HIS A 406 13.31 13.52 21.10
CA HIS A 406 12.76 14.76 21.63
C HIS A 406 11.91 14.51 22.88
N SER A 407 11.03 13.49 22.89
CA SER A 407 10.17 13.21 24.05
C SER A 407 10.94 12.82 25.32
N VAL A 408 12.12 12.21 25.18
CA VAL A 408 13.00 11.88 26.31
C VAL A 408 13.63 13.15 26.89
N ARG A 409 13.99 14.12 26.03
CA ARG A 409 14.61 15.39 26.44
C ARG A 409 13.59 16.41 26.94
N ASN A 410 12.50 16.58 26.20
CA ASN A 410 11.43 17.55 26.37
C ASN A 410 10.06 16.83 26.26
N PRO A 411 9.61 16.19 27.35
CA PRO A 411 8.38 15.40 27.33
C PRO A 411 7.13 16.27 27.13
N GLY A 412 6.12 15.72 26.45
CA GLY A 412 4.76 16.27 26.43
C GLY A 412 4.18 16.58 25.06
N LEU A 413 4.96 16.48 23.96
CA LEU A 413 4.42 16.72 22.61
C LEU A 413 3.41 15.63 22.25
N LEU A 414 2.19 16.03 21.84
CA LEU A 414 1.11 15.12 21.49
C LEU A 414 0.67 15.38 20.05
N ILE A 415 0.48 14.30 19.28
CA ILE A 415 0.04 14.37 17.89
C ILE A 415 -1.23 13.53 17.77
N ASP A 416 -2.36 14.19 17.52
CA ASP A 416 -3.67 13.56 17.45
C ASP A 416 -4.00 13.07 16.02
N ILE A 417 -4.16 11.76 15.90
CA ILE A 417 -4.57 11.11 14.64
C ILE A 417 -6.09 11.16 14.42
N VAL A 418 -6.90 11.39 15.45
CA VAL A 418 -8.37 11.39 15.37
C VAL A 418 -8.88 12.64 14.65
N GLN A 419 -8.34 13.81 15.00
CA GLN A 419 -8.62 15.03 14.22
C GLN A 419 -8.13 14.92 12.77
N ASP A 420 -7.01 14.22 12.53
CA ASP A 420 -6.46 14.05 11.20
C ASP A 420 -7.34 13.18 10.29
N ILE A 421 -7.82 12.03 10.79
CA ILE A 421 -8.75 11.18 10.02
C ILE A 421 -10.09 11.89 9.79
N ARG A 422 -10.56 12.73 10.73
CA ARG A 422 -11.76 13.55 10.52
C ARG A 422 -11.53 14.55 9.38
N ALA A 423 -10.36 15.19 9.34
CA ALA A 423 -10.01 16.11 8.25
C ALA A 423 -9.91 15.38 6.91
N MET A 424 -9.18 14.25 6.85
CA MET A 424 -9.03 13.43 5.64
C MET A 424 -10.37 12.93 5.10
N ASN A 425 -11.24 12.40 5.95
CA ASN A 425 -12.58 11.99 5.52
C ASN A 425 -13.40 13.20 5.06
N GLY A 426 -13.25 14.34 5.73
CA GLY A 426 -13.85 15.61 5.34
C GLY A 426 -13.45 16.06 3.93
N GLU A 427 -12.21 15.78 3.49
CA GLU A 427 -11.75 16.10 2.14
C GLU A 427 -12.59 15.42 1.04
N ALA A 428 -13.13 14.23 1.32
CA ALA A 428 -13.99 13.47 0.42
C ALA A 428 -15.48 13.71 0.65
N ILE A 429 -15.93 13.86 1.90
CA ILE A 429 -17.35 14.09 2.24
C ILE A 429 -17.81 15.48 1.79
N HIS A 430 -16.96 16.50 1.93
CA HIS A 430 -17.33 17.89 1.68
C HIS A 430 -17.01 18.36 0.25
N VAL A 431 -16.85 17.44 -0.70
CA VAL A 431 -16.57 17.79 -2.11
C VAL A 431 -17.77 18.39 -2.85
N GLY A 432 -18.97 18.33 -2.27
CA GLY A 432 -20.21 18.83 -2.89
C GLY A 432 -20.50 18.10 -4.21
N LEU A 433 -20.70 18.88 -5.27
CA LEU A 433 -21.02 18.37 -6.62
C LEU A 433 -19.79 17.89 -7.40
N ARG A 434 -18.59 18.02 -6.84
CA ARG A 434 -17.36 17.59 -7.51
C ARG A 434 -17.28 16.07 -7.56
N LYS A 435 -16.75 15.55 -8.67
CA LYS A 435 -16.23 14.17 -8.72
C LYS A 435 -14.93 14.05 -7.95
N THR A 436 -14.62 12.83 -7.50
CA THR A 436 -13.29 12.51 -6.95
C THR A 436 -12.56 11.51 -7.84
N GLY A 437 -11.29 11.78 -8.09
CA GLY A 437 -10.38 10.88 -8.77
C GLY A 437 -9.29 10.42 -7.82
N VAL A 438 -8.96 9.13 -7.84
CA VAL A 438 -7.86 8.58 -7.04
C VAL A 438 -6.75 8.08 -7.97
N ILE A 439 -5.51 8.54 -7.73
CA ILE A 439 -4.30 8.05 -8.38
C ILE A 439 -3.43 7.47 -7.28
N ILE A 440 -3.11 6.18 -7.35
CA ILE A 440 -2.42 5.46 -6.28
C ILE A 440 -1.17 4.78 -6.85
N LEU A 441 -0.01 5.20 -6.36
CA LEU A 441 1.31 4.67 -6.72
C LEU A 441 1.81 3.79 -5.57
N GLY A 442 1.76 2.47 -5.78
CA GLY A 442 2.02 1.48 -4.74
C GLY A 442 0.74 0.99 -4.05
N GLY A 443 0.88 0.58 -2.79
CA GLY A 443 -0.18 -0.04 -1.99
C GLY A 443 -0.18 0.45 -0.54
N GLY A 444 -0.53 -0.45 0.38
CA GLY A 444 -0.44 -0.21 1.82
C GLY A 444 -1.33 0.93 2.32
N LEU A 445 -0.81 1.65 3.31
CA LEU A 445 -1.56 2.70 4.01
C LEU A 445 -2.07 3.80 3.07
N PRO A 446 -1.28 4.37 2.14
CA PRO A 446 -1.76 5.42 1.23
C PRO A 446 -2.94 4.96 0.39
N LYS A 447 -2.89 3.72 -0.13
CA LYS A 447 -3.99 3.13 -0.90
C LYS A 447 -5.25 3.04 -0.06
N HIS A 448 -5.15 2.34 1.07
CA HIS A 448 -6.33 2.06 1.89
C HIS A 448 -6.96 3.33 2.44
N HIS A 449 -6.15 4.30 2.89
CA HIS A 449 -6.63 5.51 3.55
C HIS A 449 -7.40 6.44 2.58
N ILE A 450 -6.92 6.61 1.34
CA ILE A 450 -7.62 7.38 0.30
C ILE A 450 -8.95 6.70 -0.07
N CYS A 451 -8.92 5.39 -0.31
CA CYS A 451 -10.12 4.64 -0.69
C CYS A 451 -11.16 4.63 0.43
N ASN A 452 -10.73 4.51 1.68
CA ASN A 452 -11.60 4.55 2.85
C ASN A 452 -12.26 5.93 3.04
N ALA A 453 -11.55 7.03 2.79
CA ALA A 453 -12.16 8.37 2.80
C ALA A 453 -13.24 8.50 1.73
N ASN A 454 -12.99 7.98 0.52
CA ASN A 454 -13.95 8.00 -0.58
C ASN A 454 -15.18 7.08 -0.35
N MET A 455 -15.07 6.07 0.51
CA MET A 455 -16.21 5.25 0.93
C MET A 455 -17.33 6.09 1.57
N PHE A 456 -16.98 7.13 2.34
CA PHE A 456 -17.96 7.99 3.01
C PHE A 456 -18.77 8.88 2.05
N ARG A 457 -18.36 8.99 0.78
CA ARG A 457 -19.14 9.64 -0.29
C ARG A 457 -19.73 8.63 -1.29
N ASN A 458 -19.83 7.36 -0.88
CA ASN A 458 -20.29 6.25 -1.70
C ASN A 458 -19.38 5.96 -2.93
N GLY A 459 -18.08 6.15 -2.75
CA GLY A 459 -17.03 5.72 -3.67
C GLY A 459 -16.46 6.81 -4.56
N ALA A 460 -15.23 6.62 -5.04
CA ALA A 460 -14.59 7.49 -6.03
C ALA A 460 -15.20 7.32 -7.43
N ASP A 461 -15.15 8.37 -8.25
CA ASP A 461 -15.69 8.39 -9.62
C ASP A 461 -14.68 7.88 -10.67
N TYR A 462 -13.39 8.02 -10.37
CA TYR A 462 -12.28 7.56 -11.20
C TYR A 462 -11.19 6.93 -10.32
N ALA A 463 -10.56 5.85 -10.78
CA ALA A 463 -9.47 5.22 -10.06
C ALA A 463 -8.37 4.70 -10.99
N VAL A 464 -7.12 5.11 -10.73
CA VAL A 464 -5.93 4.59 -11.39
C VAL A 464 -4.96 4.07 -10.35
N TYR A 465 -4.66 2.77 -10.38
CA TYR A 465 -3.66 2.13 -9.53
C TYR A 465 -2.43 1.78 -10.36
N VAL A 466 -1.24 2.09 -9.86
CA VAL A 466 0.05 1.66 -10.43
C VAL A 466 0.85 1.00 -9.32
N ASN A 467 0.89 -0.33 -9.31
CA ASN A 467 1.66 -1.07 -8.31
C ASN A 467 2.08 -2.45 -8.81
N THR A 468 2.94 -3.12 -8.06
CA THR A 468 3.49 -4.44 -8.41
C THR A 468 2.85 -5.59 -7.61
N ALA A 469 1.90 -5.28 -6.73
CA ALA A 469 1.32 -6.23 -5.80
C ALA A 469 0.28 -7.13 -6.49
N GLN A 470 0.28 -8.40 -6.10
CA GLN A 470 -0.54 -9.46 -6.69
C GLN A 470 -1.68 -9.85 -5.76
N GLU A 471 -2.79 -10.31 -6.34
CA GLU A 471 -4.04 -10.55 -5.63
C GLU A 471 -4.06 -11.84 -4.79
N PHE A 472 -3.23 -12.83 -5.14
CA PHE A 472 -3.32 -14.19 -4.59
C PHE A 472 -3.07 -14.31 -3.07
N ASP A 473 -2.45 -13.30 -2.45
CA ASP A 473 -2.14 -13.29 -1.02
C ASP A 473 -3.24 -12.65 -0.15
N GLY A 474 -4.31 -12.13 -0.79
CA GLY A 474 -5.42 -11.48 -0.10
C GLY A 474 -5.07 -10.13 0.52
N SER A 475 -3.95 -9.50 0.13
CA SER A 475 -3.56 -8.19 0.63
C SER A 475 -4.38 -7.06 -0.01
N ASP A 476 -4.73 -6.03 0.78
CA ASP A 476 -5.34 -4.81 0.21
C ASP A 476 -4.41 -4.18 -0.84
N SER A 477 -3.09 -4.24 -0.65
CA SER A 477 -2.12 -3.77 -1.65
C SER A 477 -2.29 -4.44 -3.02
N GLY A 478 -2.51 -5.75 -3.03
CA GLY A 478 -2.63 -6.60 -4.21
C GLY A 478 -4.02 -6.61 -4.85
N ALA A 479 -5.06 -6.23 -4.10
CA ALA A 479 -6.45 -6.21 -4.55
C ALA A 479 -6.66 -5.45 -5.87
N GLN A 480 -7.55 -5.98 -6.70
CA GLN A 480 -8.01 -5.29 -7.91
C GLN A 480 -8.91 -4.11 -7.56
N PRO A 481 -9.08 -3.11 -8.45
CA PRO A 481 -10.07 -2.06 -8.25
C PRO A 481 -11.49 -2.59 -8.00
N ASP A 482 -11.85 -3.73 -8.60
CA ASP A 482 -13.16 -4.37 -8.44
C ASP A 482 -13.46 -4.78 -7.00
N GLU A 483 -12.45 -5.23 -6.23
CA GLU A 483 -12.64 -5.50 -4.81
C GLU A 483 -13.05 -4.23 -4.07
N ALA A 484 -12.44 -3.08 -4.37
CA ALA A 484 -12.80 -1.80 -3.76
C ALA A 484 -14.22 -1.32 -4.14
N ILE A 485 -14.76 -1.77 -5.29
CA ILE A 485 -16.17 -1.53 -5.65
C ILE A 485 -17.10 -2.28 -4.69
N SER A 486 -16.77 -3.52 -4.30
CA SER A 486 -17.59 -4.30 -3.37
C SER A 486 -17.78 -3.63 -2.00
N TRP A 487 -16.80 -2.83 -1.57
CA TRP A 487 -16.85 -2.06 -0.32
C TRP A 487 -17.54 -0.69 -0.46
N GLY A 488 -17.88 -0.26 -1.68
CA GLY A 488 -18.31 1.11 -1.95
C GLY A 488 -17.19 2.15 -1.81
N LYS A 489 -15.92 1.73 -1.80
CA LYS A 489 -14.75 2.65 -1.83
C LYS A 489 -14.57 3.26 -3.23
N ILE A 490 -15.03 2.55 -4.25
CA ILE A 490 -15.15 3.01 -5.65
C ILE A 490 -16.61 2.80 -6.10
N LYS A 491 -17.15 3.70 -6.92
CA LYS A 491 -18.50 3.55 -7.48
C LYS A 491 -18.55 2.41 -8.49
N GLY A 492 -19.67 1.69 -8.57
CA GLY A 492 -19.87 0.65 -9.59
C GLY A 492 -19.87 1.17 -11.04
N SER A 493 -20.15 2.47 -11.24
CA SER A 493 -20.06 3.14 -12.54
C SER A 493 -18.71 3.82 -12.81
N ALA A 494 -17.76 3.71 -11.88
CA ALA A 494 -16.47 4.38 -12.00
C ALA A 494 -15.63 3.78 -13.13
N LYS A 495 -14.80 4.63 -13.73
CA LYS A 495 -13.74 4.14 -14.62
C LYS A 495 -12.52 3.79 -13.79
N THR A 496 -12.14 2.51 -13.82
CA THR A 496 -11.06 1.98 -12.99
C THR A 496 -10.04 1.26 -13.85
N ILE A 497 -8.77 1.37 -13.47
CA ILE A 497 -7.69 0.65 -14.13
C ILE A 497 -6.54 0.40 -13.16
N LYS A 498 -5.90 -0.77 -13.29
CA LYS A 498 -4.69 -1.14 -12.55
C LYS A 498 -3.58 -1.48 -13.54
N VAL A 499 -2.46 -0.77 -13.41
CA VAL A 499 -1.22 -1.03 -14.15
C VAL A 499 -0.27 -1.81 -13.22
N HIS A 500 0.02 -3.05 -13.59
CA HIS A 500 0.98 -3.91 -12.91
C HIS A 500 2.40 -3.56 -13.38
N CYS A 501 2.97 -2.51 -12.79
CA CYS A 501 4.28 -1.98 -13.18
C CYS A 501 4.94 -1.23 -12.00
N ASP A 502 6.27 -1.13 -12.03
CA ASP A 502 6.99 -0.22 -11.13
C ASP A 502 6.65 1.24 -11.50
N ALA A 503 6.21 2.02 -10.51
CA ALA A 503 5.81 3.40 -10.72
C ALA A 503 6.97 4.30 -11.19
N THR A 504 8.22 3.93 -10.92
CA THR A 504 9.40 4.63 -11.45
C THR A 504 9.49 4.59 -12.98
N ILE A 505 8.81 3.62 -13.62
CA ILE A 505 8.70 3.47 -15.07
C ILE A 505 7.39 4.08 -15.57
N ALA A 506 6.26 3.67 -14.99
CA ALA A 506 4.94 4.03 -15.51
C ALA A 506 4.56 5.49 -15.23
N PHE A 507 4.84 6.01 -14.03
CA PHE A 507 4.34 7.32 -13.61
C PHE A 507 4.93 8.51 -14.40
N PRO A 508 6.24 8.54 -14.75
CA PRO A 508 6.77 9.59 -15.61
C PRO A 508 6.08 9.64 -16.98
N LEU A 509 5.79 8.48 -17.56
CA LEU A 509 5.09 8.37 -18.85
C LEU A 509 3.64 8.83 -18.73
N LEU A 510 2.94 8.44 -17.66
CA LEU A 510 1.60 8.94 -17.36
C LEU A 510 1.59 10.45 -17.27
N VAL A 511 2.48 11.05 -16.49
CA VAL A 511 2.54 12.51 -16.31
C VAL A 511 2.89 13.22 -17.63
N ALA A 512 3.81 12.67 -18.42
CA ALA A 512 4.14 13.19 -19.75
C ALA A 512 2.92 13.25 -20.67
N ALA A 513 2.12 12.18 -20.73
CA ALA A 513 0.93 12.09 -21.58
C ALA A 513 -0.34 12.74 -20.98
N THR A 514 -0.30 13.25 -19.74
CA THR A 514 -1.48 13.80 -19.06
C THR A 514 -1.21 15.23 -18.58
N PHE A 515 -0.82 15.37 -17.32
CA PHE A 515 -0.62 16.63 -16.62
C PHE A 515 0.38 17.56 -17.32
N ALA A 516 1.55 17.04 -17.73
CA ALA A 516 2.59 17.86 -18.36
C ALA A 516 2.17 18.33 -19.76
N ARG A 517 1.57 17.45 -20.57
CA ARG A 517 1.00 17.80 -21.88
C ARG A 517 -0.03 18.93 -21.75
N LYS A 518 -1.00 18.80 -20.86
CA LYS A 518 -2.05 19.82 -20.62
C LYS A 518 -1.46 21.13 -20.10
N PHE A 519 -0.43 21.06 -19.25
CA PHE A 519 0.27 22.23 -18.75
C PHE A 519 0.98 23.00 -19.87
N GLN A 520 1.69 22.30 -20.75
CA GLN A 520 2.36 22.90 -21.91
C GLN A 520 1.35 23.49 -22.90
N GLU A 521 0.28 22.77 -23.23
CA GLU A 521 -0.80 23.27 -24.09
C GLU A 521 -1.41 24.57 -23.54
N ARG A 522 -1.62 24.66 -22.23
CA ARG A 522 -2.14 25.88 -21.59
C ARG A 522 -1.13 27.03 -21.67
N ASN A 523 0.14 26.78 -21.41
CA ASN A 523 1.17 27.81 -21.46
C ASN A 523 1.39 28.32 -22.89
N ASN A 524 1.35 27.44 -23.89
CA ASN A 524 1.46 27.79 -25.31
C ASN A 524 0.26 28.59 -25.83
N LYS A 525 -0.91 28.50 -25.18
CA LYS A 525 -2.07 29.35 -25.50
C LYS A 525 -2.02 30.74 -24.85
N LEU A 526 -1.20 30.89 -23.81
CA LEU A 526 -1.04 32.13 -23.05
C LEU A 526 0.17 32.95 -23.52
N ALA A 527 1.18 32.29 -24.12
CA ALA A 527 2.29 32.89 -24.86
C ALA A 527 1.84 33.29 -26.26
#